data_AF-A0A2S7T8Z8-F1
#
_entry.id   AF-A0A2S7T8Z8-F1
#
_cell.length_a   1.000
_cell.length_b   1.000
_cell.length_c   1.000
_cell.angle_alpha   90.00
_cell.angle_beta   90.00
_cell.angle_gamma   90.00
#
_symmetry.space_group_name_H-M   'P 1'
#
loop_
_entity.id
_entity.type
_entity.pdbx_description
1 polymer ?
#
loop_
_entity_poly.entity_id
_entity_poly.type
_entity_poly.pdbx_seq_one_letter_code
_entity_poly.pdbx_strand_id
1 'polypeptide(L)'
;MSKNRKVVQSFDFGSEAQVLKSRLESEGIEVFLRDEAILANDPFISEAIGGVKLEVYEADYERAKSIWDELRIYATDEEGRPLQCPNCGACKYEAVYLEKSWFYRLFPFFQDPVYECQQCGTRSRNPQPKADDDE
;
A
#
# COMPACT_ATOMS: atom_id res chain seq x y z
N MET A 1 29.81 9.32 8.43
CA MET A 1 28.49 8.90 8.96
C MET A 1 27.95 7.86 8.00
N SER A 2 27.74 6.61 8.45
CA SER A 2 27.03 5.63 7.63
C SER A 2 25.60 6.14 7.44
N LYS A 3 25.24 6.49 6.20
CA LYS A 3 23.89 6.93 5.89
C LYS A 3 22.99 5.70 5.80
N ASN A 4 22.43 5.30 6.94
CA ASN A 4 21.45 4.21 6.98
C ASN A 4 20.19 4.63 6.23
N ARG A 5 19.75 3.78 5.30
CA ARG A 5 18.51 3.92 4.57
C ARG A 5 17.49 2.89 5.06
N LYS A 6 16.22 3.25 5.08
CA LYS A 6 15.09 2.35 5.39
C LYS A 6 14.09 2.35 4.25
N VAL A 7 13.55 1.18 3.95
CA VAL A 7 12.47 0.99 2.97
C VAL A 7 11.17 1.48 3.59
N VAL A 8 10.53 2.44 2.94
CA VAL A 8 9.19 2.93 3.31
C VAL A 8 8.13 1.98 2.76
N GLN A 9 8.23 1.65 1.47
CA GLN A 9 7.26 0.81 0.76
C GLN A 9 7.92 0.16 -0.47
N SER A 10 7.41 -1.01 -0.86
CA SER A 10 7.68 -1.66 -2.14
C SER A 10 6.49 -1.50 -3.09
N PHE A 11 6.77 -1.27 -4.38
CA PHE A 11 5.77 -1.10 -5.43
C PHE A 11 5.98 -2.10 -6.56
N ASP A 12 4.90 -2.64 -7.11
CA ASP A 12 4.99 -3.56 -8.24
C ASP A 12 5.38 -2.83 -9.53
N PHE A 13 5.00 -1.54 -9.64
CA PHE A 13 5.29 -0.70 -10.78
C PHE A 13 6.12 0.53 -10.41
N GLY A 14 7.16 0.82 -11.20
CA GLY A 14 8.01 2.00 -10.98
C GLY A 14 7.26 3.33 -11.07
N SER A 15 6.17 3.38 -11.84
CA SER A 15 5.30 4.58 -11.91
C SER A 15 4.68 4.95 -10.57
N GLU A 16 4.27 3.96 -9.77
CA GLU A 16 3.69 4.21 -8.43
C GLU A 16 4.76 4.72 -7.47
N ALA A 17 5.94 4.11 -7.50
CA ALA A 17 7.09 4.57 -6.71
C ALA A 17 7.46 6.02 -7.06
N GLN A 18 7.38 6.40 -8.33
CA GLN A 18 7.67 7.76 -8.79
C GLN A 18 6.65 8.80 -8.30
N VAL A 19 5.37 8.42 -8.15
CA VAL A 19 4.33 9.29 -7.56
C VAL A 19 4.65 9.59 -6.10
N LEU A 20 4.92 8.56 -5.28
CA LEU A 20 5.28 8.76 -3.88
C LEU A 20 6.60 9.53 -3.73
N LYS A 21 7.60 9.23 -4.56
CA LYS A 21 8.86 9.98 -4.62
C LYS A 21 8.61 11.47 -4.84
N SER A 22 7.82 11.84 -5.85
CA SER A 22 7.54 13.24 -6.18
C SER A 22 6.90 13.98 -5.00
N ARG A 23 6.02 13.30 -4.27
CA ARG A 23 5.37 13.86 -3.06
C ARG A 23 6.36 14.03 -1.90
N LEU A 24 7.17 13.01 -1.60
CA LEU A 24 8.16 13.08 -0.52
C LEU A 24 9.26 14.12 -0.81
N GLU A 25 9.73 14.22 -2.05
CA GLU A 25 10.73 15.22 -2.45
C GLU A 25 10.16 16.65 -2.35
N SER A 26 8.87 16.85 -2.62
CA SER A 26 8.21 18.16 -2.41
C SER A 26 8.16 18.58 -0.93
N GLU A 27 8.24 17.61 -0.02
CA GLU A 27 8.32 17.79 1.44
C GLU A 27 9.77 17.91 1.95
N GLY A 28 10.75 17.93 1.04
CA GLY A 28 12.18 18.03 1.34
C GLY A 28 12.82 16.73 1.81
N ILE A 29 12.18 15.57 1.58
CA ILE A 29 12.70 14.25 1.96
C ILE A 29 13.46 13.67 0.76
N GLU A 30 14.73 13.30 0.96
CA GLU A 30 15.53 12.65 -0.08
C GLU A 30 15.11 11.18 -0.24
N VAL A 31 14.78 10.78 -1.48
CA VAL A 31 14.24 9.46 -1.80
C VAL A 31 15.17 8.71 -2.76
N PHE A 32 15.35 7.42 -2.50
CA PHE A 32 16.13 6.51 -3.32
C PHE A 32 15.23 5.37 -3.80
N LEU A 33 15.15 5.17 -5.12
CA LEU A 33 14.46 4.02 -5.71
C LEU A 33 15.48 2.93 -6.00
N ARG A 34 15.31 1.77 -5.36
CA ARG A 34 16.12 0.57 -5.61
C ARG A 34 15.32 -0.37 -6.53
N ASP A 35 16.03 -1.08 -7.39
CA ASP A 35 15.49 -2.09 -8.31
C ASP A 35 14.62 -1.54 -9.46
N GLU A 36 14.47 -0.21 -9.58
CA GLU A 36 13.73 0.47 -10.66
C GLU A 36 14.28 0.15 -12.06
N ALA A 37 15.61 0.21 -12.23
CA ALA A 37 16.25 -0.07 -13.51
C ALA A 37 16.13 -1.55 -13.92
N ILE A 38 15.99 -2.46 -12.95
CA ILE A 38 15.82 -3.89 -13.24
C ILE A 38 14.41 -4.12 -13.78
N LEU A 39 13.41 -3.52 -13.13
CA LEU A 39 12.02 -3.61 -13.57
C LEU A 39 11.73 -2.93 -14.90
N ALA A 40 12.44 -1.85 -15.22
CA ALA A 40 12.35 -1.21 -16.52
C ALA A 40 12.84 -2.11 -17.68
N ASN A 41 13.79 -3.00 -17.41
CA ASN A 41 14.36 -3.90 -18.41
C ASN A 41 13.61 -5.24 -18.51
N ASP A 42 13.12 -5.76 -17.39
CA ASP A 42 12.33 -6.99 -17.35
C ASP A 42 11.15 -6.84 -16.37
N PRO A 43 9.96 -6.47 -16.90
CA PRO A 43 8.77 -6.27 -16.08
C PRO A 43 8.24 -7.54 -15.40
N PHE A 44 8.63 -8.73 -15.86
CA PHE A 44 8.05 -10.00 -15.39
C PHE A 44 8.73 -10.57 -14.14
N ILE A 45 9.82 -9.95 -13.66
CA ILE A 45 10.56 -10.41 -12.47
C ILE A 45 10.22 -9.64 -11.18
N SER A 46 9.25 -8.71 -11.20
CA SER A 46 8.84 -7.90 -10.03
C SER A 46 8.59 -8.74 -8.79
N GLU A 47 7.91 -9.86 -8.96
CA GLU A 47 7.47 -10.74 -7.89
C GLU A 47 8.62 -11.54 -7.26
N ALA A 48 9.70 -11.79 -8.00
CA ALA A 48 10.90 -12.44 -7.47
C ALA A 48 11.80 -11.47 -6.69
N ILE A 49 11.73 -10.17 -7.00
CA ILE A 49 12.61 -9.13 -6.43
C ILE A 49 11.91 -8.36 -5.29
N GLY A 50 10.58 -8.42 -5.24
CA GLY A 50 9.74 -7.71 -4.28
C GLY A 50 9.49 -6.26 -4.66
N GLY A 51 9.39 -5.98 -5.96
CA GLY A 51 9.07 -4.66 -6.51
C GLY A 51 10.20 -3.62 -6.44
N VAL A 52 9.89 -2.39 -6.87
CA VAL A 52 10.72 -1.19 -6.66
C VAL A 52 10.63 -0.79 -5.19
N LYS A 53 11.76 -0.78 -4.49
CA LYS A 53 11.83 -0.37 -3.08
C LYS A 53 12.09 1.13 -2.99
N LEU A 54 11.17 1.86 -2.39
CA LEU A 54 11.34 3.27 -2.08
C LEU A 54 12.00 3.40 -0.70
N GLU A 55 13.20 3.98 -0.68
CA GLU A 55 14.00 4.17 0.53
C GLU A 55 14.22 5.63 0.85
N VAL A 56 14.26 5.95 2.14
CA VAL A 56 14.64 7.26 2.67
C VAL A 56 15.74 7.09 3.72
N TYR A 57 16.37 8.16 4.16
CA TYR A 57 17.26 8.06 5.32
C TYR A 57 16.48 7.69 6.57
N GLU A 58 17.13 6.96 7.46
CA GLU A 58 16.54 6.52 8.73
C GLU A 58 15.95 7.68 9.56
N ALA A 59 16.55 8.88 9.47
CA ALA A 59 16.06 10.08 10.14
C ALA A 59 14.68 10.57 9.63
N ASP A 60 14.38 10.33 8.35
CA ASP A 60 13.14 10.78 7.70
C ASP A 60 12.08 9.68 7.61
N TYR A 61 12.39 8.47 8.07
CA TYR A 61 11.55 7.28 7.91
C TYR A 61 10.13 7.46 8.46
N GLU A 62 10.00 7.91 9.71
CA GLU A 62 8.69 8.09 10.35
C GLU A 62 7.86 9.18 9.65
N ARG A 63 8.50 10.27 9.23
CA ARG A 63 7.83 11.35 8.50
C ARG A 63 7.36 10.88 7.12
N ALA A 64 8.22 10.16 6.38
CA ALA A 64 7.88 9.61 5.08
C ALA A 64 6.72 8.59 5.18
N LYS A 65 6.71 7.78 6.23
CA LYS A 65 5.64 6.81 6.50
C LYS A 65 4.31 7.49 6.82
N SER A 66 4.31 8.58 7.59
CA SER A 66 3.09 9.37 7.85
C SER A 66 2.51 9.94 6.56
N ILE A 67 3.36 10.55 5.72
CA ILE A 67 2.93 11.10 4.42
C ILE A 67 2.37 9.99 3.52
N TRP A 68 2.99 8.80 3.54
CA TRP A 68 2.50 7.65 2.79
C TRP A 68 1.12 7.20 3.28
N ASP A 69 0.94 7.07 4.59
CA ASP A 69 -0.34 6.66 5.19
C ASP A 69 -1.47 7.66 4.88
N GLU A 70 -1.18 8.96 4.75
CA GLU A 70 -2.16 9.99 4.36
C GLU A 70 -2.61 9.88 2.89
N LEU A 71 -1.75 9.38 2.00
CA LEU A 71 -2.06 9.22 0.58
C LEU A 71 -2.85 7.95 0.27
N ARG A 72 -2.81 6.95 1.16
CA ARG A 72 -3.51 5.68 0.94
C ARG A 72 -5.01 5.88 1.03
N ILE A 73 -5.70 5.43 -0.01
CA ILE A 73 -7.15 5.37 -0.03
C ILE A 73 -7.56 4.05 0.62
N TYR A 74 -8.00 4.14 1.87
CA TYR A 74 -8.55 3.00 2.59
C TYR A 74 -10.01 2.77 2.22
N ALA A 75 -10.46 1.52 2.37
CA ALA A 75 -11.79 1.09 2.01
C ALA A 75 -12.86 1.71 2.92
N THR A 76 -13.91 2.23 2.29
CA THR A 76 -15.12 2.77 2.94
C THR A 76 -16.35 1.95 2.54
N ASP A 77 -17.43 2.08 3.29
CA ASP A 77 -18.74 1.55 2.91
C ASP A 77 -19.45 2.45 1.86
N GLU A 78 -20.70 2.11 1.52
CA GLU A 78 -21.54 2.85 0.57
C GLU A 78 -21.85 4.28 1.03
N GLU A 79 -21.84 4.52 2.35
CA GLU A 79 -22.04 5.83 2.97
C GLU A 79 -20.74 6.64 3.14
N GLY A 80 -19.59 6.08 2.73
CA GLY A 80 -18.28 6.73 2.87
C GLY A 80 -17.66 6.61 4.27
N ARG A 81 -18.21 5.76 5.14
CA ARG A 81 -17.64 5.52 6.47
C ARG A 81 -16.46 4.56 6.37
N PRO A 82 -15.35 4.82 7.08
CA PRO A 82 -14.18 3.97 7.03
C PRO A 82 -14.48 2.59 7.65
N LEU A 83 -13.98 1.55 7.00
CA LEU A 83 -14.15 0.18 7.47
C LEU A 83 -13.16 -0.12 8.61
N GLN A 84 -13.67 -0.60 9.75
CA GLN A 84 -12.87 -0.86 10.93
C GLN A 84 -12.45 -2.33 11.02
N CYS A 85 -11.17 -2.56 11.31
CA CYS A 85 -10.65 -3.90 11.56
C CYS A 85 -11.13 -4.44 12.92
N PRO A 86 -11.82 -5.60 12.96
CA PRO A 86 -12.27 -6.18 14.23
C PRO A 86 -11.12 -6.75 15.07
N ASN A 87 -9.94 -6.93 14.49
CA ASN A 87 -8.77 -7.48 15.19
C ASN A 87 -7.92 -6.40 15.88
N CYS A 88 -7.66 -5.26 15.23
CA CYS A 88 -6.80 -4.21 15.76
C CYS A 88 -7.48 -2.84 15.94
N GLY A 89 -8.73 -2.70 15.51
CA GLY A 89 -9.49 -1.44 15.57
C GLY A 89 -9.08 -0.38 14.54
N ALA A 90 -8.05 -0.63 13.73
CA ALA A 90 -7.58 0.32 12.73
C ALA A 90 -8.50 0.39 11.51
N CYS A 91 -8.65 1.58 10.93
CA CYS A 91 -9.42 1.84 9.72
C CYS A 91 -8.54 1.78 8.45
N LYS A 92 -7.69 0.77 8.36
CA LYS A 92 -6.66 0.64 7.32
C LYS A 92 -6.90 -0.57 6.42
N TYR A 93 -8.14 -0.77 5.96
CA TYR A 93 -8.48 -1.85 5.04
C TYR A 93 -8.21 -1.47 3.58
N GLU A 94 -7.68 -2.40 2.80
CA GLU A 94 -7.59 -2.28 1.35
C GLU A 94 -8.22 -3.49 0.67
N ALA A 95 -8.86 -3.27 -0.49
CA ALA A 95 -9.45 -4.33 -1.29
C ALA A 95 -8.36 -5.08 -2.08
N VAL A 96 -8.29 -6.40 -1.87
CA VAL A 96 -7.36 -7.31 -2.53
C VAL A 96 -8.16 -8.33 -3.34
N TYR A 97 -7.75 -8.55 -4.60
CA TYR A 97 -8.34 -9.53 -5.50
C TYR A 97 -7.45 -10.78 -5.54
N LEU A 98 -8.05 -11.97 -5.38
CA LEU A 98 -7.32 -13.24 -5.38
C LEU A 98 -7.23 -13.80 -6.80
N GLU A 99 -6.04 -13.93 -7.37
CA GLU A 99 -5.80 -14.50 -8.71
C GLU A 99 -5.91 -16.04 -8.78
N LYS A 100 -6.69 -16.69 -7.90
CA LYS A 100 -6.59 -18.15 -7.71
C LYS A 100 -7.33 -19.00 -8.75
N SER A 101 -8.20 -18.41 -9.58
CA SER A 101 -8.98 -19.16 -10.58
C SER A 101 -8.86 -18.54 -11.96
N TRP A 102 -8.61 -19.39 -12.97
CA TRP A 102 -8.56 -18.98 -14.38
C TRP A 102 -9.84 -18.25 -14.83
N PHE A 103 -10.99 -18.54 -14.19
CA PHE A 103 -12.25 -17.86 -14.46
C PHE A 103 -12.16 -16.35 -14.13
N TYR A 104 -11.55 -15.99 -13.00
CA TYR A 104 -11.41 -14.59 -12.59
C TYR A 104 -10.33 -13.84 -13.39
N ARG A 105 -9.45 -14.54 -14.11
CA ARG A 105 -8.57 -13.90 -15.11
C ARG A 105 -9.34 -13.40 -16.32
N LEU A 106 -10.39 -14.11 -16.74
CA LEU A 106 -11.23 -13.71 -17.86
C LEU A 106 -12.35 -12.76 -17.45
N PHE A 107 -12.85 -12.91 -16.22
CA PHE A 107 -13.97 -12.12 -15.70
C PHE A 107 -13.68 -11.62 -14.27
N PRO A 108 -12.80 -10.62 -14.12
CA PRO A 108 -12.42 -10.09 -12.80
C PRO A 108 -13.59 -9.40 -12.06
N PHE A 109 -14.63 -8.97 -12.77
CA PHE A 109 -15.79 -8.27 -12.19
C PHE A 109 -16.72 -9.14 -11.33
N PHE A 110 -16.67 -10.47 -11.48
CA PHE A 110 -17.51 -11.40 -10.69
C PHE A 110 -16.89 -11.80 -9.35
N GLN A 111 -15.75 -11.21 -9.00
CA GLN A 111 -15.05 -11.53 -7.77
C GLN A 111 -15.41 -10.54 -6.68
N ASP A 112 -15.96 -11.05 -5.57
CA ASP A 112 -16.12 -10.25 -4.36
C ASP A 112 -14.73 -9.88 -3.80
N PRO A 113 -14.47 -8.58 -3.53
CA PRO A 113 -13.19 -8.15 -2.98
C PRO A 113 -12.98 -8.76 -1.58
N VAL A 114 -11.73 -9.13 -1.28
CA VAL A 114 -11.33 -9.49 0.09
C VAL A 114 -10.57 -8.31 0.66
N TYR A 115 -10.95 -7.83 1.83
CA TYR A 115 -10.28 -6.71 2.46
C TYR A 115 -9.15 -7.19 3.35
N GLU A 116 -7.96 -6.63 3.19
CA GLU A 116 -6.78 -6.89 4.03
C GLU A 116 -6.43 -5.66 4.86
N CYS A 117 -6.28 -5.83 6.17
CA CYS A 117 -5.90 -4.74 7.07
C CYS A 117 -4.38 -4.52 7.00
N GLN A 118 -3.97 -3.33 6.63
CA GLN A 118 -2.56 -2.94 6.45
C GLN A 118 -1.80 -2.75 7.77
N GLN A 119 -2.51 -2.81 8.91
CA GLN A 119 -1.90 -2.69 10.24
C GLN A 119 -1.61 -4.06 10.90
N CYS A 120 -2.49 -5.05 10.71
CA CYS A 120 -2.37 -6.34 11.39
C CYS A 120 -2.44 -7.56 10.46
N GLY A 121 -2.64 -7.37 9.15
CA GLY A 121 -2.72 -8.44 8.15
C GLY A 121 -4.01 -9.25 8.17
N THR A 122 -5.02 -8.86 8.96
CA THR A 122 -6.29 -9.60 9.03
C THR A 122 -7.08 -9.44 7.74
N ARG A 123 -7.52 -10.57 7.17
CA ARG A 123 -8.35 -10.63 5.98
C ARG A 123 -9.83 -10.80 6.35
N SER A 124 -10.71 -9.98 5.80
CA SER A 124 -12.16 -10.07 5.98
C SER A 124 -12.89 -9.89 4.65
N ARG A 125 -13.98 -10.65 4.45
CA ARG A 125 -14.89 -10.44 3.31
C ARG A 125 -16.06 -9.52 3.65
N ASN A 126 -16.28 -9.27 4.94
CA ASN A 126 -17.38 -8.46 5.43
C ASN A 126 -16.90 -7.58 6.61
N PRO A 127 -15.96 -6.65 6.36
CA PRO A 127 -15.57 -5.68 7.37
C PRO A 127 -16.75 -4.78 7.72
N GLN A 128 -16.84 -4.37 8.99
CA GLN A 128 -17.91 -3.49 9.46
C GLN A 128 -17.45 -2.03 9.39
N PRO A 129 -18.36 -1.08 9.10
CA PRO A 129 -18.03 0.33 9.20
C PRO A 129 -17.71 0.68 10.66
N LYS A 130 -16.83 1.67 10.85
CA LYS A 130 -16.57 2.22 12.18
C LYS A 130 -17.90 2.74 12.73
N ALA A 131 -18.27 2.30 13.94
CA ALA A 131 -19.47 2.79 14.61
C ALA A 131 -19.39 4.31 14.76
N ASP A 132 -20.52 4.99 14.60
CA ASP A 132 -20.63 6.41 14.89
C ASP A 132 -20.33 6.59 16.38
N ASP A 133 -19.23 7.28 16.68
CA ASP A 133 -18.95 7.74 18.03
C ASP A 133 -19.96 8.87 18.29
N ASP A 134 -21.18 8.52 18.74
CA ASP A 134 -22.20 9.47 19.16
C ASP A 134 -21.59 10.42 20.21
N GLU A 135 -21.37 11.69 19.83
CA GLU A 135 -21.03 12.80 20.74
C GLU A 135 -22.22 13.21 21.62
#